data_AF-A0A067EHR4-F1
#
_entry.id   AF-A0A067EHR4-F1
#
_cell.length_a   1.000
_cell.length_b   1.000
_cell.length_c   1.000
_cell.angle_alpha   90.00
_cell.angle_beta   90.00
_cell.angle_gamma   90.00
#
_symmetry.space_group_name_H-M   'P 1'
#
loop_
_entity.id
_entity.type
_entity.pdbx_description
1 polymer ?
#
loop_
_entity_poly.entity_id
_entity_poly.type
_entity_poly.pdbx_seq_one_letter_code
_entity_poly.pdbx_strand_id
1 'polypeptide(L)'
;WGKNPELMYDRVLRYQDRVRNLYFTFLFVLRAVTKATDYLEQAEYDTGNHEDDLKTVSLMKQLLYNPKLQAACPLPFDEAKLWQGQSGPELKQQIQEQFRNIRFRSEPELIVF
;
A
#
# COMPACT_ATOMS: atom_id res chain seq x y z
N TRP A 1 18.67 -18.22 -7.00
CA TRP A 1 18.17 -17.05 -6.24
C TRP A 1 19.28 -16.55 -5.33
N GLY A 2 19.55 -15.23 -5.32
CA GLY A 2 20.64 -14.66 -4.54
C GLY A 2 20.69 -13.13 -4.65
N LYS A 3 21.54 -12.49 -3.85
CA LYS A 3 21.74 -11.04 -3.88
C LYS A 3 22.63 -10.68 -5.07
N ASN A 4 22.19 -9.75 -5.91
CA ASN A 4 23.01 -9.16 -6.96
C ASN A 4 23.21 -7.66 -6.66
N PRO A 5 24.35 -7.28 -6.05
CA PRO A 5 24.61 -5.89 -5.66
C PRO A 5 24.83 -4.97 -6.86
N GLU A 6 25.42 -5.47 -7.96
CA GLU A 6 25.62 -4.69 -9.18
C GLU A 6 24.28 -4.28 -9.78
N LEU A 7 23.35 -5.23 -9.90
CA LEU A 7 22.00 -4.95 -10.40
C LEU A 7 21.24 -3.98 -9.48
N MET A 8 21.37 -4.13 -8.15
CA MET A 8 20.77 -3.20 -7.18
C MET A 8 21.34 -1.79 -7.33
N TYR A 9 22.64 -1.65 -7.53
CA TYR A 9 23.28 -0.37 -7.77
C TYR A 9 22.78 0.26 -9.06
N ASP A 10 22.85 -0.49 -10.17
CA ASP A 10 22.53 0.00 -11.51
C ASP A 10 21.06 0.34 -11.69
N ARG A 11 20.15 -0.34 -10.99
CA ARG A 11 18.70 -0.15 -11.14
C ARG A 11 18.10 0.73 -10.06
N VAL A 12 18.68 0.81 -8.87
CA VAL A 12 18.05 1.48 -7.72
C VAL A 12 18.98 2.52 -7.10
N LEU A 13 20.14 2.12 -6.59
CA LEU A 13 20.96 3.02 -5.76
C LEU A 13 21.57 4.19 -6.54
N ARG A 14 21.88 3.98 -7.83
CA ARG A 14 22.33 5.07 -8.73
C ARG A 14 21.27 6.16 -8.92
N TYR A 15 19.99 5.84 -8.71
CA TYR A 15 18.87 6.76 -8.88
C TYR A 15 18.22 7.06 -7.53
N GLN A 16 18.73 8.08 -6.83
CA GLN A 16 18.26 8.46 -5.49
C GLN A 16 16.74 8.70 -5.43
N ASP A 17 16.14 9.23 -6.49
CA ASP A 17 14.69 9.45 -6.55
C ASP A 17 13.89 8.14 -6.50
N ARG A 18 14.42 7.03 -7.02
CA ARG A 18 13.73 5.72 -6.90
C ARG A 18 13.70 5.24 -5.46
N VAL A 19 14.77 5.47 -4.70
CA VAL A 19 14.82 5.15 -3.27
C VAL A 19 13.83 6.02 -2.50
N ARG A 20 13.78 7.32 -2.80
CA ARG A 20 12.80 8.25 -2.21
C ARG A 20 11.36 7.87 -2.53
N ASN A 21 11.07 7.53 -3.80
CA ASN A 21 9.74 7.09 -4.22
C ASN A 21 9.33 5.77 -3.56
N LEU A 22 10.28 4.84 -3.37
CA LEU A 22 10.03 3.61 -2.64
C LEU A 22 9.67 3.89 -1.18
N TYR A 23 10.42 4.78 -0.53
CA TYR A 23 10.14 5.19 0.85
C TYR A 23 8.79 5.92 0.97
N PHE A 24 8.50 6.84 0.03
CA PHE A 24 7.20 7.50 -0.06
C PHE A 24 6.06 6.50 -0.22
N THR A 25 6.19 5.54 -1.14
CA THR A 25 5.17 4.51 -1.39
C THR A 25 4.95 3.66 -0.14
N PHE A 26 6.02 3.27 0.55
CA PHE A 26 5.94 2.53 1.80
C PHE A 26 5.16 3.33 2.87
N LEU A 27 5.50 4.61 3.08
CA LEU A 27 4.80 5.47 4.04
C LEU A 27 3.34 5.70 3.65
N PHE A 28 3.05 5.86 2.36
CA PHE A 28 1.69 6.04 1.85
C PHE A 28 0.82 4.82 2.13
N VAL A 29 1.33 3.61 1.84
CA VAL A 29 0.63 2.35 2.14
C VAL A 29 0.49 2.15 3.64
N LEU A 30 1.55 2.39 4.42
CA LEU A 30 1.50 2.29 5.87
C LEU A 30 0.40 3.20 6.45
N ARG A 31 0.31 4.44 5.97
CA ARG A 31 -0.74 5.38 6.37
C ARG A 31 -2.14 4.87 5.99
N ALA A 32 -2.31 4.35 4.77
CA ALA A 32 -3.57 3.76 4.33
C ALA A 32 -4.02 2.59 5.23
N VAL A 33 -3.08 1.70 5.59
CA VAL A 33 -3.34 0.60 6.53
C VAL A 33 -3.75 1.14 7.91
N THR A 34 -3.02 2.12 8.45
CA THR A 34 -3.39 2.71 9.76
C THR A 34 -4.76 3.40 9.75
N LYS A 35 -5.18 4.00 8.63
CA LYS A 35 -6.53 4.55 8.47
C LYS A 35 -7.60 3.49 8.34
N ALA A 36 -7.26 2.34 7.73
CA ALA A 36 -8.18 1.23 7.54
C ALA A 36 -8.23 0.27 8.75
N THR A 37 -7.53 0.58 9.85
CA THR A 37 -7.44 -0.27 11.05
C THR A 37 -8.79 -0.80 11.51
N ASP A 38 -9.79 0.07 11.69
CA ASP A 38 -11.12 -0.31 12.17
C ASP A 38 -11.81 -1.30 11.23
N TYR A 39 -11.62 -1.13 9.92
CA TYR A 39 -12.16 -2.02 8.90
C TYR A 39 -11.43 -3.36 8.88
N LEU A 40 -10.09 -3.33 8.95
CA LEU A 40 -9.25 -4.52 8.86
C LEU A 40 -9.35 -5.42 10.10
N GLU A 41 -9.69 -4.84 11.26
CA GLU A 41 -9.95 -5.60 12.49
C GLU A 41 -11.29 -6.36 12.44
N GLN A 42 -12.29 -5.80 11.76
CA GLN A 42 -13.64 -6.38 11.65
C GLN A 42 -13.85 -7.19 10.37
N ALA A 43 -12.85 -7.23 9.48
CA ALA A 43 -12.94 -7.95 8.22
C ALA A 43 -13.08 -9.46 8.45
N GLU A 44 -13.93 -10.07 7.64
CA GLU A 44 -14.07 -11.53 7.57
C GLU A 44 -12.96 -12.09 6.67
N TYR A 45 -12.15 -12.99 7.24
CA TYR A 45 -11.10 -13.71 6.52
C TYR A 45 -11.59 -15.15 6.35
N ASP A 46 -11.91 -15.54 5.11
CA ASP A 46 -12.33 -16.90 4.76
C ASP A 46 -11.41 -17.43 3.63
N THR A 47 -10.59 -18.40 3.99
CA THR A 47 -9.72 -19.14 3.07
C THR A 47 -10.20 -20.57 2.83
N GLY A 48 -11.34 -20.96 3.42
CA GLY A 48 -11.82 -22.34 3.48
C GLY A 48 -11.12 -23.22 4.52
N ASN A 49 -10.15 -22.67 5.27
CA ASN A 49 -9.50 -23.34 6.39
C ASN A 49 -9.59 -22.50 7.66
N HIS A 50 -10.45 -22.94 8.58
CA HIS A 50 -10.72 -22.24 9.83
C HIS A 50 -9.47 -22.00 10.69
N GLU A 51 -8.50 -22.91 10.69
CA GLU A 51 -7.27 -22.73 11.47
C GLU A 51 -6.42 -21.57 10.93
N ASP A 52 -6.35 -21.43 9.61
CA ASP A 52 -5.59 -20.37 8.96
C ASP A 52 -6.31 -19.02 9.04
N ASP A 53 -7.64 -19.03 9.03
CA ASP A 53 -8.46 -17.83 9.22
C ASP A 53 -8.27 -17.25 10.64
N LEU A 54 -8.31 -18.11 11.68
CA LEU A 54 -8.03 -17.71 13.06
C LEU A 54 -6.61 -17.15 13.22
N LYS A 55 -5.62 -17.78 12.59
CA LYS A 55 -4.24 -17.29 12.58
C LYS A 55 -4.14 -15.94 11.88
N THR A 56 -4.83 -15.76 10.76
CA THR A 56 -4.83 -14.52 9.97
C THR A 56 -5.38 -13.36 10.80
N VAL A 57 -6.52 -13.55 11.48
CA VAL A 57 -7.09 -12.53 12.37
C VAL A 57 -6.11 -12.14 13.47
N SER A 58 -5.46 -13.12 14.10
CA SER A 58 -4.47 -12.87 15.15
C SER A 58 -3.25 -12.07 14.64
N LEU A 59 -2.68 -12.48 13.51
CA LEU A 59 -1.54 -11.80 12.89
C LEU A 59 -1.92 -10.38 12.44
N MET A 60 -3.14 -10.19 11.94
CA MET A 60 -3.61 -8.88 11.53
C MET A 60 -3.71 -7.92 12.72
N LYS A 61 -4.24 -8.37 13.85
CA LYS A 61 -4.25 -7.59 15.09
C LYS A 61 -2.84 -7.26 15.57
N GLN A 62 -1.91 -8.23 15.53
CA GLN A 62 -0.51 -7.98 15.89
C GLN A 62 0.17 -6.95 14.98
N LEU A 63 -0.18 -6.93 13.69
CA LEU A 63 0.31 -5.94 12.73
C LEU A 63 -0.25 -4.54 13.05
N LEU A 64 -1.57 -4.43 13.20
CA LEU A 64 -2.26 -3.15 13.42
C LEU A 64 -1.87 -2.49 14.75
N TYR A 65 -1.71 -3.29 15.81
CA TYR A 65 -1.34 -2.83 17.15
C TYR A 65 0.18 -2.88 17.41
N ASN A 66 1.00 -2.99 16.37
CA ASN A 66 2.45 -3.01 16.54
C ASN A 66 2.97 -1.63 16.99
N PRO A 67 3.63 -1.51 18.15
CA PRO A 67 4.07 -0.22 18.68
C PRO A 67 5.11 0.47 17.79
N LYS A 68 5.91 -0.28 17.01
CA LYS A 68 6.88 0.30 16.07
C LYS A 68 6.19 0.98 14.90
N LEU A 69 5.08 0.42 14.42
CA LEU A 69 4.31 1.00 13.32
C LEU A 69 3.51 2.22 13.78
N GLN A 70 2.95 2.16 14.99
CA GLN A 70 2.28 3.30 15.60
C GLN A 70 3.25 4.48 15.83
N ALA A 71 4.47 4.20 16.31
CA ALA A 71 5.51 5.21 16.51
C ALA A 71 6.11 5.77 15.21
N ALA A 72 5.98 5.07 14.07
CA ALA A 72 6.39 5.55 12.76
C ALA A 72 5.32 6.44 12.09
N CYS A 73 4.07 6.39 12.57
CA CYS A 73 2.93 7.13 12.05
C CYS A 73 2.83 8.64 12.43
N PRO A 74 3.54 9.21 13.43
CA PRO A 74 3.43 10.63 13.75
C PRO A 74 4.26 11.56 12.84
N LEU A 75 4.91 11.06 11.78
CA LEU A 75 5.59 11.90 10.77
C LEU A 75 4.67 12.26 9.58
N PRO A 76 4.81 13.49 9.04
CA PRO A 76 3.70 14.34 8.61
C PRO A 76 3.40 14.09 7.13
N PHE A 77 2.75 12.99 6.80
CA PHE A 77 1.95 13.02 5.59
C PHE A 77 0.79 13.97 5.86
N ASP A 78 1.01 15.25 5.55
CA ASP A 78 0.00 16.29 5.65
C ASP A 78 -1.03 15.99 4.57
N GLU A 79 -1.99 15.12 4.90
CA GLU A 79 -3.08 14.71 4.03
C GLU A 79 -3.83 15.92 3.51
N ALA A 80 -3.88 17.00 4.31
CA ALA A 80 -4.43 18.25 3.84
C ALA A 80 -3.72 18.62 2.54
N LYS A 81 -2.38 18.67 2.47
CA LYS A 81 -1.60 18.96 1.24
C LYS A 81 -1.95 18.11 0.01
N LEU A 82 -2.30 16.84 0.18
CA LEU A 82 -2.69 15.98 -0.95
C LEU A 82 -4.13 16.26 -1.43
N TRP A 83 -4.99 16.71 -0.51
CA TRP A 83 -6.41 16.94 -0.73
C TRP A 83 -6.80 18.43 -0.64
N GLN A 84 -5.86 19.39 -0.70
CA GLN A 84 -6.17 20.83 -0.62
C GLN A 84 -6.85 21.27 -1.91
N GLY A 85 -8.15 21.56 -1.82
CA GLY A 85 -8.93 22.19 -2.88
C GLY A 85 -10.38 21.73 -2.89
N GLN A 86 -11.23 22.52 -3.56
CA GLN A 86 -12.63 22.13 -3.83
C GLN A 86 -12.74 20.90 -4.75
N SER A 87 -11.63 20.45 -5.36
CA SER A 87 -11.57 19.37 -6.35
C SER A 87 -11.11 18.00 -5.81
N GLY A 88 -11.16 17.79 -4.49
CA GLY A 88 -10.77 16.51 -3.87
C GLY A 88 -11.49 15.27 -4.43
N PRO A 89 -12.82 15.32 -4.64
CA PRO A 89 -13.58 14.21 -5.26
C PRO A 89 -13.14 13.90 -6.69
N GLU A 90 -12.88 14.92 -7.51
CA GLU A 90 -12.45 14.79 -8.91
C GLU A 90 -11.03 14.21 -8.97
N LEU A 91 -10.12 14.68 -8.13
CA LEU A 91 -8.76 14.16 -8.04
C LEU A 91 -8.76 12.68 -7.63
N LYS A 92 -9.61 12.30 -6.67
CA LYS A 92 -9.81 10.89 -6.28
C LYS A 92 -10.26 10.05 -7.47
N GLN A 93 -11.24 10.52 -8.24
CA GLN A 93 -11.76 9.80 -9.41
C GLN A 93 -10.68 9.62 -10.48
N GLN A 94 -9.93 10.68 -10.79
CA GLN A 94 -8.82 10.64 -11.74
C GLN A 94 -7.75 9.63 -11.31
N ILE A 95 -7.33 9.65 -10.04
CA ILE A 95 -6.35 8.69 -9.52
C ILE A 95 -6.86 7.26 -9.68
N GLN A 96 -8.13 7.00 -9.33
CA GLN A 96 -8.74 5.67 -9.50
C GLN A 96 -8.76 5.22 -10.96
N GLU A 97 -9.08 6.12 -11.90
CA GLU A 97 -9.06 5.83 -13.34
C GLU A 97 -7.66 5.51 -13.85
N GLN A 98 -6.66 6.29 -13.45
CA GLN A 98 -5.27 6.02 -13.82
C GLN A 98 -4.81 4.65 -13.32
N PHE A 99 -5.13 4.29 -12.06
CA PHE A 99 -4.79 2.97 -11.53
C PHE A 99 -5.53 1.83 -12.24
N ARG A 100 -6.80 2.02 -12.61
CA ARG A 100 -7.53 1.05 -13.45
C ARG A 100 -6.82 0.86 -14.79
N ASN A 101 -6.46 1.95 -15.47
CA ASN A 101 -5.79 1.89 -16.76
C ASN A 101 -4.43 1.17 -16.70
N ILE A 102 -3.66 1.36 -15.61
CA ILE A 102 -2.41 0.62 -15.41
C ILE A 102 -2.68 -0.89 -15.32
N ARG A 103 -3.68 -1.32 -14.54
CA ARG A 103 -4.05 -2.73 -14.41
C ARG A 103 -4.38 -3.36 -15.77
N PHE A 104 -5.17 -2.67 -16.59
CA PHE A 104 -5.58 -3.17 -17.90
C PHE A 104 -4.49 -3.07 -18.98
N ARG A 105 -3.46 -2.22 -18.79
CA ARG A 105 -2.31 -2.16 -19.70
C ARG A 105 -1.33 -3.31 -19.52
N SER A 106 -1.30 -3.92 -18.34
CA SER A 106 -0.39 -5.01 -18.00
C SER A 106 -0.86 -6.41 -18.45
N GLU A 107 -2.12 -6.58 -18.84
CA GLU A 107 -2.67 -7.84 -19.37
C GLU A 107 -3.57 -7.57 -20.60
N PRO A 108 -3.00 -7.51 -21.82
CA PRO A 108 -3.80 -7.28 -23.02
C PRO A 108 -4.65 -8.47 -23.50
N GLU A 109 -4.59 -9.66 -22.88
CA GLU A 109 -5.15 -10.89 -23.49
C GLU A 109 -6.26 -11.64 -22.72
N LEU A 110 -6.80 -11.14 -21.61
CA LEU A 110 -7.93 -11.81 -20.95
C LEU A 110 -9.05 -10.84 -20.59
N ILE A 111 -9.83 -10.49 -21.62
CA ILE A 111 -11.23 -10.11 -21.46
C ILE A 111 -12.05 -11.14 -22.24
N VAL A 112 -12.51 -12.17 -21.53
CA VAL A 112 -13.76 -12.86 -21.87
C VAL A 112 -14.74 -12.52 -20.75
N PHE A 113 -15.90 -12.03 -21.17
CA PHE A 113 -16.98 -11.41 -20.39
C PHE A 113 -17.36 -12.08 -19.09
#